data_AF-A0A9P3F4K5-F1
#
_entry.id   AF-A0A9P3F4K5-F1
#
_cell.length_a   1.000
_cell.length_b   1.000
_cell.length_c   1.000
_cell.angle_alpha   90.00
_cell.angle_beta   90.00
_cell.angle_gamma   90.00
#
_symmetry.space_group_name_H-M   'P 1'
#
loop_
_entity.id
_entity.type
_entity.pdbx_description
1 polymer ?
#
loop_
_entity_poly.entity_id
_entity_poly.type
_entity_poly.pdbx_seq_one_letter_code
_entity_poly.pdbx_strand_id
1 'polypeptide(L)'
;MPGKILPTFTPAEVDSHNHAKSCYVTLGSKVYDVTSFLNDHPGGGDLILEYAGKDVKEILRDEASHNHSEAAYEILEDLLVGFLDTKSIGKTADTNGSATEGAEDDSRPVYATTGMSREEDLSVETDLTKDYQTFKFLDLNKPLLLQLWNSGFSKEFYLEQIHRPRHYKGGESAPLFGNFLEPLSKTAWYVVPLLWLPPVTYGSFVGFAGLGNVPAAACYWLFGLFLWTLIEYLMHRFLFHIDGYLPDNRVGITLHFLLHGIHHYLPMDKYRLVMPPALFVILATPFWKLAHTIFFYNWYAAVTVFCGGVFGYICYDMTHYFLHHRNLPAYYKSLKKYHLEHHFADYENGFGVTSRFWDRVFGTELQTPPPKGAKAQ
;
A
#
# COMPACT_ATOMS: atom_id res chain seq x y z
N MET A 1 16.72 -9.48 -7.22
CA MET A 1 16.83 -10.67 -8.10
C MET A 1 16.69 -10.18 -9.53
N PRO A 2 17.52 -10.63 -10.48
CA PRO A 2 17.36 -10.25 -11.88
C PRO A 2 15.99 -10.72 -12.40
N GLY A 3 15.27 -9.85 -13.10
CA GLY A 3 13.97 -10.15 -13.70
C GLY A 3 14.09 -11.36 -14.63
N LYS A 4 13.40 -12.44 -14.29
CA LYS A 4 13.43 -13.70 -15.04
C LYS A 4 12.62 -13.47 -16.33
N ILE A 5 13.30 -13.45 -17.48
CA ILE A 5 12.63 -13.44 -18.79
C ILE A 5 11.97 -14.81 -18.93
N LEU A 6 10.63 -14.86 -19.01
CA LEU A 6 9.89 -16.11 -19.17
C LEU A 6 9.95 -16.59 -20.63
N PRO A 7 10.11 -17.91 -20.87
CA PRO A 7 10.19 -18.48 -22.22
C PRO A 7 8.88 -18.37 -23.00
N THR A 8 8.99 -18.50 -24.33
CA THR A 8 7.85 -18.64 -25.24
C THR A 8 7.69 -20.10 -25.64
N PHE A 9 6.47 -20.62 -25.60
CA PHE A 9 6.12 -21.99 -25.96
C PHE A 9 5.29 -22.01 -27.24
N THR A 10 5.52 -23.00 -28.09
CA THR A 10 4.62 -23.33 -29.21
C THR A 10 3.40 -24.11 -28.71
N PRO A 11 2.26 -24.09 -29.41
CA PRO A 11 1.11 -24.93 -29.05
C PRO A 11 1.47 -26.42 -28.91
N ALA A 12 2.32 -26.93 -29.81
CA ALA A 12 2.76 -28.33 -29.78
C ALA A 12 3.61 -28.67 -28.55
N GLU A 13 4.40 -27.72 -28.04
CA GLU A 13 5.15 -27.91 -26.80
C GLU A 13 4.21 -27.97 -25.59
N VAL A 14 3.22 -27.08 -25.52
CA VAL A 14 2.20 -27.12 -24.44
C VAL A 14 1.38 -28.40 -24.49
N ASP A 15 0.95 -28.83 -25.68
CA ASP A 15 0.22 -30.10 -25.89
C ASP A 15 1.01 -31.35 -25.44
N SER A 16 2.35 -31.27 -25.42
CA SER A 16 3.21 -32.36 -24.96
C SER A 16 3.24 -32.52 -23.44
N HIS A 17 2.85 -31.48 -22.69
CA HIS A 17 2.74 -31.46 -21.23
C HIS A 17 1.33 -31.84 -20.78
N ASN A 18 0.92 -33.08 -21.09
CA ASN A 18 -0.45 -33.57 -20.96
C ASN A 18 -0.66 -34.73 -19.97
N HIS A 19 0.20 -34.88 -18.95
CA HIS A 19 0.14 -36.02 -18.01
C HIS A 19 0.54 -35.64 -16.58
N ALA A 20 0.27 -36.50 -15.60
CA ALA A 20 0.40 -36.18 -14.16
C ALA A 20 1.80 -35.77 -13.67
N LYS A 21 2.86 -36.04 -14.45
CA LYS A 21 4.24 -35.62 -14.13
C LYS A 21 4.67 -34.35 -14.88
N SER A 22 3.84 -33.88 -15.80
CA SER A 22 4.08 -32.70 -16.62
C SER A 22 2.76 -32.26 -17.23
N CYS A 23 2.09 -31.32 -16.56
CA CYS A 23 0.73 -30.89 -16.84
C CYS A 23 0.68 -29.37 -16.97
N TYR A 24 0.62 -28.89 -18.22
CA TYR A 24 0.52 -27.46 -18.49
C TYR A 24 -0.91 -27.12 -18.94
N VAL A 25 -1.33 -25.88 -18.70
CA VAL A 25 -2.60 -25.35 -19.20
C VAL A 25 -2.39 -23.93 -19.72
N THR A 26 -3.30 -23.44 -20.56
CA THR A 26 -3.24 -22.07 -21.08
C THR A 26 -4.44 -21.24 -20.65
N LEU A 27 -4.21 -19.94 -20.49
CA LEU A 27 -5.27 -18.95 -20.36
C LEU A 27 -4.95 -17.80 -21.32
N GLY A 28 -5.52 -17.86 -22.53
CA GLY A 28 -5.18 -16.92 -23.59
C GLY A 28 -3.74 -17.09 -24.06
N SER A 29 -2.90 -16.06 -23.90
CA SER A 29 -1.49 -16.10 -24.31
C SER A 29 -0.53 -16.60 -23.23
N LYS A 30 -1.02 -16.91 -22.02
CA LYS A 30 -0.20 -17.34 -20.89
C LYS A 30 -0.18 -18.87 -20.76
N VAL A 31 0.98 -19.42 -20.38
CA VAL A 31 1.21 -20.85 -20.18
C VAL A 31 1.59 -21.10 -18.71
N TYR A 32 0.88 -22.02 -18.06
CA TYR A 32 1.02 -22.31 -16.63
C TYR A 32 1.43 -23.76 -16.41
N ASP A 33 2.38 -23.99 -15.51
CA ASP A 33 2.76 -25.33 -15.07
C ASP A 33 1.99 -25.67 -13.79
N VAL A 34 0.91 -26.42 -13.93
CA VAL A 34 0.04 -26.83 -12.82
C VAL A 34 0.41 -28.20 -12.25
N THR A 35 1.54 -28.78 -12.67
CA THR A 35 1.97 -30.14 -12.26
C THR A 35 2.03 -30.29 -10.75
N SER A 36 2.63 -29.31 -10.07
CA SER A 36 2.76 -29.33 -8.60
C SER A 36 1.44 -29.12 -7.87
N PHE A 37 0.48 -28.46 -8.53
CA PHE A 37 -0.81 -28.10 -7.95
C PHE A 37 -1.86 -29.21 -8.08
N LEU A 38 -1.63 -30.24 -8.90
CA LEU A 38 -2.58 -31.35 -9.11
C LEU A 38 -3.07 -31.98 -7.78
N ASN A 39 -2.19 -32.13 -6.79
CA ASN A 39 -2.54 -32.74 -5.50
C ASN A 39 -3.22 -31.76 -4.52
N ASP A 40 -3.05 -30.45 -4.76
CA ASP A 40 -3.55 -29.39 -3.90
C ASP A 40 -4.86 -28.78 -4.45
N HIS A 41 -5.28 -29.20 -5.66
CA HIS A 41 -6.52 -28.75 -6.28
C HIS A 41 -7.75 -29.23 -5.47
N PRO A 42 -8.58 -28.33 -4.94
CA PRO A 42 -9.72 -28.70 -4.09
C PRO A 42 -10.77 -29.59 -4.78
N GLY A 43 -10.88 -29.51 -6.12
CA GLY A 43 -11.76 -30.36 -6.93
C GLY A 43 -11.15 -31.72 -7.33
N GLY A 44 -9.90 -31.98 -6.95
CA GLY A 44 -9.14 -33.16 -7.36
C GLY A 44 -8.32 -32.93 -8.64
N GLY A 45 -7.10 -33.47 -8.68
CA GLY A 45 -6.17 -33.30 -9.81
C GLY A 45 -6.61 -33.97 -11.10
N ASP A 46 -7.44 -35.02 -11.02
CA ASP A 46 -7.94 -35.74 -12.19
C ASP A 46 -8.74 -34.83 -13.14
N LEU A 47 -9.48 -33.86 -12.60
CA LEU A 47 -10.23 -32.87 -13.39
C LEU A 47 -9.30 -31.92 -14.16
N ILE A 48 -8.15 -31.56 -13.58
CA ILE A 48 -7.16 -30.73 -14.28
C ILE A 48 -6.52 -31.52 -15.43
N LEU A 49 -6.27 -32.82 -15.23
CA LEU A 49 -5.63 -33.67 -16.23
C LEU A 49 -6.46 -33.82 -17.52
N GLU A 50 -7.78 -33.71 -17.46
CA GLU A 50 -8.65 -33.70 -18.66
C GLU A 50 -8.39 -32.49 -19.58
N TYR A 51 -7.85 -31.41 -18.99
CA TYR A 51 -7.51 -30.16 -19.66
C TYR A 51 -6.00 -29.95 -19.82
N ALA A 52 -5.18 -30.94 -19.49
CA ALA A 52 -3.74 -30.86 -19.68
C ALA A 52 -3.39 -30.64 -21.17
N GLY A 53 -2.56 -29.65 -21.44
CA GLY A 53 -2.22 -29.14 -22.78
C GLY A 53 -3.23 -28.16 -23.39
N LYS A 54 -4.36 -27.87 -22.73
CA LYS A 54 -5.48 -27.11 -23.32
C LYS A 54 -5.70 -25.74 -22.67
N ASP A 55 -6.51 -24.92 -23.34
CA ASP A 55 -7.00 -23.65 -22.79
C ASP A 55 -8.14 -23.89 -21.80
N VAL A 56 -8.01 -23.28 -20.63
CA VAL A 56 -8.92 -23.46 -19.49
C VAL A 56 -9.86 -22.26 -19.26
N LYS A 57 -9.88 -21.27 -20.15
CA LYS A 57 -10.65 -20.03 -19.96
C LYS A 57 -12.15 -20.29 -19.75
N GLU A 58 -12.72 -21.15 -20.58
CA GLU A 58 -14.15 -21.44 -20.54
C GLU A 58 -14.50 -22.30 -19.32
N ILE A 59 -13.70 -23.32 -19.00
CA ILE A 59 -13.98 -24.21 -17.87
C ILE A 59 -13.77 -23.53 -16.51
N LEU A 60 -12.85 -22.57 -16.40
CA LEU A 60 -12.67 -21.78 -15.16
C LEU A 60 -13.86 -20.85 -14.88
N ARG A 61 -14.66 -20.53 -15.91
CA ARG A 61 -15.83 -19.64 -15.85
C ARG A 61 -17.17 -20.39 -15.92
N ASP A 62 -17.13 -21.70 -16.03
CA ASP A 62 -18.32 -22.51 -16.20
C ASP A 62 -19.08 -22.63 -14.87
N GLU A 63 -20.25 -21.98 -14.81
CA GLU A 63 -21.14 -22.02 -13.66
C GLU A 63 -21.77 -23.42 -13.45
N ALA A 64 -21.79 -24.27 -14.47
CA ALA A 64 -22.38 -25.61 -14.39
C ALA A 64 -21.46 -26.66 -13.75
N SER A 65 -20.14 -26.48 -13.82
CA SER A 65 -19.15 -27.32 -13.13
C SER A 65 -18.80 -26.76 -11.75
N HIS A 66 -18.20 -25.56 -11.70
CA HIS A 66 -18.06 -24.69 -10.53
C HIS A 66 -17.32 -23.39 -10.90
N ASN A 67 -17.84 -22.25 -10.45
CA ASN A 67 -17.18 -20.96 -10.67
C ASN A 67 -15.95 -20.81 -9.75
N HIS A 68 -14.78 -20.58 -10.33
CA HIS A 68 -13.54 -20.38 -9.58
C HIS A 68 -13.49 -18.96 -9.00
N SER A 69 -13.19 -18.85 -7.71
CA SER A 69 -13.03 -17.53 -7.05
C SER A 69 -11.81 -16.79 -7.58
N GLU A 70 -11.74 -15.47 -7.38
CA GLU A 70 -10.56 -14.66 -7.74
C GLU A 70 -9.24 -15.23 -7.16
N ALA A 71 -9.29 -15.85 -5.97
CA ALA A 71 -8.15 -16.52 -5.36
C ALA A 71 -7.61 -17.71 -6.18
N ALA A 72 -8.46 -18.39 -6.95
CA ALA A 72 -8.03 -19.47 -7.82
C ALA A 72 -7.28 -18.93 -9.06
N TYR A 73 -7.66 -17.76 -9.57
CA TYR A 73 -6.91 -17.08 -10.64
C TYR A 73 -5.56 -16.56 -10.14
N GLU A 74 -5.48 -16.09 -8.89
CA GLU A 74 -4.21 -15.71 -8.25
C GLU A 74 -3.24 -16.89 -8.09
N ILE A 75 -3.74 -18.06 -7.66
CA ILE A 75 -2.93 -19.29 -7.58
C ILE A 75 -2.44 -19.69 -8.98
N LEU A 76 -3.26 -19.53 -10.01
CA LEU A 76 -2.85 -19.82 -11.38
C LEU A 76 -1.74 -18.88 -11.85
N GLU A 77 -1.81 -17.57 -11.54
CA GLU A 77 -0.75 -16.61 -11.88
C GLU A 77 0.62 -16.96 -11.26
N ASP A 78 0.65 -17.52 -10.04
CA ASP A 78 1.89 -17.99 -9.41
C ASP A 78 2.55 -19.16 -10.16
N LEU A 79 1.76 -19.88 -10.98
CA LEU A 79 2.20 -21.03 -11.78
C LEU A 79 2.60 -20.64 -13.20
N LEU A 80 2.71 -19.34 -13.51
CA LEU A 80 3.07 -18.83 -14.83
C LEU A 80 4.51 -19.22 -15.20
N VAL A 81 4.66 -19.96 -16.29
CA VAL A 81 5.97 -20.42 -16.78
C VAL A 81 6.35 -19.82 -18.14
N GLY A 82 5.42 -19.22 -18.87
CA GLY A 82 5.73 -18.57 -20.14
C GLY A 82 4.53 -18.07 -20.92
N PHE A 83 4.76 -17.76 -22.20
CA PHE A 83 3.76 -17.23 -23.13
C PHE A 83 3.67 -18.08 -24.40
N LEU A 84 2.51 -18.13 -25.05
CA LEU A 84 2.29 -18.88 -26.28
C LEU A 84 2.78 -18.07 -27.51
N ASP A 85 3.53 -18.70 -28.42
CA ASP A 85 3.94 -18.08 -29.69
C ASP A 85 2.76 -18.01 -30.66
N THR A 86 2.16 -16.84 -30.81
CA THR A 86 0.99 -16.61 -31.67
C THR A 86 1.35 -16.36 -33.14
N LYS A 87 2.63 -16.49 -33.55
CA LYS A 87 3.05 -16.26 -34.94
C LYS A 87 2.58 -17.31 -35.96
N SER A 88 1.88 -18.37 -35.55
CA SER A 88 1.39 -19.41 -36.47
C SER A 88 -0.09 -19.32 -36.86
N ILE A 89 -0.84 -18.29 -36.44
CA ILE A 89 -2.24 -18.12 -36.87
C ILE A 89 -2.40 -16.81 -37.65
N GLY A 90 -2.32 -16.90 -38.98
CA GLY A 90 -2.99 -15.99 -39.91
C GLY A 90 -2.25 -14.69 -40.28
N LYS A 91 -1.37 -14.78 -41.28
CA LYS A 91 -0.99 -13.65 -42.15
C LYS A 91 -2.22 -13.10 -42.89
N THR A 92 -2.55 -11.84 -42.66
CA THR A 92 -2.93 -10.89 -43.73
C THR A 92 -2.49 -9.48 -43.32
N ALA A 93 -1.92 -8.77 -44.29
CA ALA A 93 -1.23 -7.47 -44.23
C ALA A 93 -2.11 -6.35 -43.60
N ASP A 94 -1.57 -5.29 -42.97
CA ASP A 94 -0.68 -4.30 -43.56
C ASP A 94 0.17 -3.49 -42.52
N THR A 95 1.41 -3.23 -42.95
CA THR A 95 2.35 -2.11 -42.72
C THR A 95 2.44 -1.30 -41.42
N ASN A 96 3.69 -1.26 -40.91
CA ASN A 96 4.42 -0.15 -40.28
C ASN A 96 3.77 0.66 -39.14
N GLY A 97 4.25 0.41 -37.92
CA GLY A 97 4.15 1.34 -36.80
C GLY A 97 5.00 0.88 -35.63
N SER A 98 6.09 1.59 -35.37
CA SER A 98 6.77 1.57 -34.07
C SER A 98 5.76 1.91 -32.96
N ALA A 99 5.58 1.04 -31.97
CA ALA A 99 4.85 1.32 -30.74
C ALA A 99 5.67 0.77 -29.57
N THR A 100 6.28 1.57 -28.69
CA THR A 100 5.68 2.25 -27.52
C THR A 100 4.66 1.37 -26.80
N GLU A 101 5.15 0.44 -25.98
CA GLU A 101 4.36 -0.20 -24.93
C GLU A 101 4.13 0.80 -23.79
N GLY A 102 2.98 1.44 -23.82
CA GLY A 102 2.57 2.46 -22.86
C GLY A 102 1.15 2.95 -23.11
N ALA A 103 0.24 2.02 -23.41
CA ALA A 103 -1.22 2.18 -23.36
C ALA A 103 -1.91 0.86 -23.77
N GLU A 104 -2.20 -0.02 -22.81
CA GLU A 104 -3.27 -1.02 -22.93
C GLU A 104 -4.01 -1.11 -21.58
N ASP A 105 -4.97 -0.20 -21.38
CA ASP A 105 -6.39 -0.52 -21.12
C ASP A 105 -7.16 0.78 -20.82
N ASP A 106 -7.62 1.46 -21.88
CA ASP A 106 -8.44 2.69 -21.80
C ASP A 106 -9.93 2.36 -21.54
N SER A 107 -10.24 1.13 -21.08
CA SER A 107 -11.62 0.65 -20.85
C SER A 107 -11.91 0.19 -19.43
N ARG A 108 -10.92 0.19 -18.53
CA ARG A 108 -11.15 -0.22 -17.13
C ARG A 108 -11.72 0.92 -16.29
N PRO A 109 -12.71 0.62 -15.43
CA PRO A 109 -13.28 1.61 -14.53
C PRO A 109 -12.22 2.00 -13.47
N VAL A 110 -12.00 3.30 -13.30
CA VAL A 110 -11.05 3.85 -12.31
C VAL A 110 -11.79 4.61 -11.20
N TYR A 111 -11.19 4.66 -10.02
CA TYR A 111 -11.64 5.52 -8.93
C TYR A 111 -11.37 6.98 -9.28
N ALA A 112 -12.40 7.82 -9.22
CA ALA A 112 -12.31 9.23 -9.66
C ALA A 112 -11.37 10.08 -8.79
N THR A 113 -11.22 9.68 -7.53
CA THR A 113 -10.36 10.28 -6.50
C THR A 113 -8.89 10.12 -6.84
N THR A 114 -8.46 8.90 -7.19
CA THR A 114 -7.05 8.50 -7.32
C THR A 114 -6.61 8.26 -8.76
N GLY A 115 -7.55 7.96 -9.66
CA GLY A 115 -7.27 7.52 -11.03
C GLY A 115 -6.80 6.07 -11.15
N MET A 116 -6.83 5.29 -10.07
CA MET A 116 -6.40 3.89 -10.04
C MET A 116 -7.58 2.93 -10.17
N SER A 117 -7.31 1.69 -10.57
CA SER A 117 -8.32 0.63 -10.67
C SER A 117 -8.19 -0.43 -9.57
N ARG A 118 -6.96 -0.72 -9.11
CA ARG A 118 -6.66 -1.82 -8.18
C ARG A 118 -5.34 -1.63 -7.43
N GLU A 119 -5.07 -2.50 -6.46
CA GLU A 119 -3.84 -2.50 -5.64
C GLU A 119 -2.56 -2.54 -6.49
N GLU A 120 -2.53 -3.34 -7.55
CA GLU A 120 -1.33 -3.53 -8.38
C GLU A 120 -0.88 -2.25 -9.07
N ASP A 121 -1.80 -1.31 -9.32
CA ASP A 121 -1.52 -0.05 -9.98
C ASP A 121 -0.60 0.85 -9.14
N LEU A 122 -0.54 0.64 -7.81
CA LEU A 122 0.36 1.36 -6.90
C LEU A 122 1.85 1.07 -7.16
N SER A 123 2.15 -0.02 -7.86
CA SER A 123 3.53 -0.43 -8.21
C SER A 123 3.85 -0.25 -9.68
N VAL A 124 2.94 0.30 -10.49
CA VAL A 124 3.18 0.55 -11.92
C VAL A 124 4.05 1.79 -12.09
N GLU A 125 5.18 1.66 -12.81
CA GLU A 125 6.10 2.76 -13.08
C GLU A 125 5.41 3.97 -13.69
N THR A 126 5.68 5.15 -13.12
CA THR A 126 5.25 6.41 -13.70
C THR A 126 6.23 6.87 -14.76
N ASP A 127 5.74 7.13 -15.99
CA ASP A 127 6.50 7.92 -16.97
C ASP A 127 6.59 9.37 -16.48
N LEU A 128 7.76 9.73 -15.95
CA LEU A 128 8.00 11.01 -15.28
C LEU A 128 7.77 12.21 -16.22
N THR A 129 8.08 12.06 -17.52
CA THR A 129 7.94 13.16 -18.49
C THR A 129 6.49 13.32 -18.89
N LYS A 130 5.81 12.21 -19.17
CA LYS A 130 4.39 12.21 -19.54
C LYS A 130 3.52 12.68 -18.37
N ASP A 131 3.78 12.23 -17.14
CA ASP A 131 3.05 12.66 -15.94
C ASP A 131 3.10 14.19 -15.77
N TYR A 132 4.29 14.79 -15.82
CA TYR A 132 4.42 16.24 -15.72
C TYR A 132 3.77 16.97 -16.91
N GLN A 133 3.82 16.39 -18.11
CA GLN A 133 3.16 16.96 -19.28
C GLN A 133 1.64 16.97 -19.16
N THR A 134 1.05 15.91 -18.61
CA THR A 134 -0.39 15.73 -18.47
C THR A 134 -0.95 16.51 -17.27
N PHE A 135 -0.36 16.35 -16.09
CA PHE A 135 -0.95 16.85 -14.85
C PHE A 135 -0.42 18.21 -14.42
N LYS A 136 0.73 18.66 -14.94
CA LYS A 136 1.37 19.94 -14.57
C LYS A 136 1.56 20.12 -13.06
N PHE A 137 1.75 19.02 -12.33
CA PHE A 137 1.96 19.01 -10.89
C PHE A 137 3.44 19.09 -10.54
N LEU A 138 4.07 17.99 -10.10
CA LEU A 138 5.49 17.96 -9.75
C LEU A 138 6.29 17.21 -10.82
N ASP A 139 7.42 17.77 -11.26
CA ASP A 139 8.36 17.09 -12.16
C ASP A 139 9.25 16.16 -11.33
N LEU A 140 8.95 14.86 -11.38
CA LEU A 140 9.68 13.81 -10.67
C LEU A 140 11.16 13.68 -11.12
N ASN A 141 11.57 14.31 -12.23
CA ASN A 141 12.98 14.39 -12.62
C ASN A 141 13.78 15.43 -11.81
N LYS A 142 13.11 16.23 -10.96
CA LYS A 142 13.72 17.32 -10.19
C LYS A 142 13.36 17.22 -8.70
N PRO A 143 14.11 17.91 -7.82
CA PRO A 143 13.80 17.93 -6.39
C PRO A 143 12.42 18.48 -6.07
N LEU A 144 11.60 17.75 -5.31
CA LEU A 144 10.17 18.04 -5.14
C LEU A 144 9.89 19.22 -4.20
N LEU A 145 10.67 19.41 -3.14
CA LEU A 145 10.31 20.36 -2.07
C LEU A 145 10.29 21.81 -2.56
N LEU A 146 11.33 22.22 -3.29
CA LEU A 146 11.41 23.59 -3.81
C LEU A 146 10.49 23.82 -5.01
N GLN A 147 10.11 22.77 -5.74
CA GLN A 147 9.05 22.86 -6.74
C GLN A 147 7.73 23.19 -6.06
N LEU A 148 7.34 22.43 -5.02
CA LEU A 148 6.11 22.65 -4.28
C LEU A 148 6.09 24.02 -3.58
N TRP A 149 7.20 24.42 -2.96
CA TRP A 149 7.30 25.71 -2.27
C TRP A 149 7.11 26.92 -3.19
N ASN A 150 7.52 26.79 -4.46
CA ASN A 150 7.51 27.86 -5.45
C ASN A 150 6.42 27.69 -6.54
N SER A 151 5.57 26.67 -6.45
CA SER A 151 4.63 26.33 -7.52
C SER A 151 3.49 27.34 -7.70
N GLY A 152 3.05 27.96 -6.61
CA GLY A 152 1.84 28.80 -6.61
C GLY A 152 0.55 28.01 -6.81
N PHE A 153 0.54 26.68 -6.54
CA PHE A 153 -0.67 25.86 -6.60
C PHE A 153 -1.74 26.37 -5.64
N SER A 154 -3.00 26.35 -6.08
CA SER A 154 -4.13 26.45 -5.17
C SER A 154 -4.27 25.16 -4.37
N LYS A 155 -4.88 25.25 -3.19
CA LYS A 155 -5.26 24.13 -2.35
C LYS A 155 -6.01 23.05 -3.13
N GLU A 156 -7.01 23.43 -3.90
CA GLU A 156 -7.89 22.48 -4.62
C GLU A 156 -7.09 21.67 -5.63
N PHE A 157 -6.25 22.34 -6.44
CA PHE A 157 -5.39 21.65 -7.41
C PHE A 157 -4.36 20.75 -6.72
N TYR A 158 -3.76 21.22 -5.63
CA TYR A 158 -2.83 20.42 -4.84
C TYR A 158 -3.49 19.15 -4.30
N LEU A 159 -4.66 19.26 -3.65
CA LEU A 159 -5.37 18.12 -3.06
C LEU A 159 -5.85 17.11 -4.11
N GLU A 160 -6.26 17.59 -5.28
CA GLU A 160 -6.62 16.72 -6.40
C GLU A 160 -5.41 15.90 -6.89
N GLN A 161 -4.21 16.48 -6.90
CA GLN A 161 -3.04 15.82 -7.45
C GLN A 161 -2.26 14.99 -6.43
N ILE A 162 -2.18 15.43 -5.18
CA ILE A 162 -1.32 14.80 -4.18
C ILE A 162 -1.82 13.41 -3.74
N HIS A 163 -3.14 13.20 -3.76
CA HIS A 163 -3.77 11.92 -3.43
C HIS A 163 -3.90 10.97 -4.61
N ARG A 164 -3.40 11.37 -5.80
CA ARG A 164 -3.28 10.48 -6.97
C ARG A 164 -1.89 9.86 -6.95
N PRO A 165 -1.74 8.56 -6.62
CA PRO A 165 -0.42 8.01 -6.37
C PRO A 165 0.41 7.86 -7.65
N ARG A 166 1.73 8.07 -7.52
CA ARG A 166 2.76 7.84 -8.54
C ARG A 166 3.77 6.80 -8.02
N HIS A 167 4.55 6.24 -8.92
CA HIS A 167 5.61 5.29 -8.60
C HIS A 167 6.93 5.72 -9.24
N TYR A 168 7.98 5.86 -8.41
CA TYR A 168 9.29 6.33 -8.86
C TYR A 168 10.29 5.19 -8.94
N LYS A 169 10.67 4.80 -10.18
CA LYS A 169 11.84 3.96 -10.47
C LYS A 169 11.95 2.72 -9.57
N GLY A 170 10.92 1.90 -9.51
CA GLY A 170 10.90 0.63 -8.79
C GLY A 170 10.75 0.78 -7.28
N GLY A 171 10.19 1.91 -6.84
CA GLY A 171 10.04 2.28 -5.43
C GLY A 171 11.31 2.90 -4.84
N GLU A 172 12.20 3.42 -5.69
CA GLU A 172 13.27 4.31 -5.23
C GLU A 172 12.69 5.64 -4.73
N SER A 173 13.47 6.35 -3.92
CA SER A 173 13.02 7.62 -3.37
C SER A 173 13.29 8.78 -4.34
N ALA A 174 12.23 9.36 -4.91
CA ALA A 174 12.29 10.57 -5.74
C ALA A 174 13.02 11.71 -5.01
N PRO A 175 13.91 12.51 -5.61
CA PRO A 175 14.66 13.52 -4.84
C PRO A 175 13.75 14.54 -4.14
N LEU A 176 13.86 14.71 -2.82
CA LEU A 176 13.07 15.73 -2.12
C LEU A 176 13.79 17.08 -2.10
N PHE A 177 15.06 17.08 -1.68
CA PHE A 177 15.93 18.24 -1.60
C PHE A 177 16.94 18.28 -2.76
N GLY A 178 17.43 17.13 -3.20
CA GLY A 178 18.43 17.02 -4.27
C GLY A 178 19.83 17.52 -3.88
N ASN A 179 20.11 17.64 -2.58
CA ASN A 179 21.38 18.14 -2.05
C ASN A 179 21.75 17.40 -0.74
N PHE A 180 22.65 17.95 0.07
CA PHE A 180 23.11 17.33 1.32
C PHE A 180 22.02 17.12 2.39
N LEU A 181 20.84 17.74 2.24
CA LEU A 181 19.68 17.53 3.12
C LEU A 181 18.86 16.28 2.77
N GLU A 182 19.09 15.66 1.60
CA GLU A 182 18.35 14.48 1.14
C GLU A 182 18.29 13.34 2.17
N PRO A 183 19.38 13.00 2.90
CA PRO A 183 19.32 11.96 3.92
C PRO A 183 18.31 12.22 5.04
N LEU A 184 18.02 13.48 5.37
CA LEU A 184 17.01 13.83 6.39
C LEU A 184 15.59 13.46 5.96
N SER A 185 15.35 13.30 4.66
CA SER A 185 14.05 12.92 4.10
C SER A 185 13.83 11.41 4.01
N LYS A 186 14.84 10.60 4.33
CA LYS A 186 14.83 9.15 4.11
C LYS A 186 14.91 8.43 5.46
N THR A 187 13.79 7.87 5.90
CA THR A 187 13.71 7.14 7.16
C THR A 187 13.41 5.66 6.87
N ALA A 188 14.38 4.79 7.12
CA ALA A 188 14.15 3.35 7.00
C ALA A 188 13.23 2.83 8.12
N TRP A 189 12.41 1.82 7.83
CA TRP A 189 11.46 1.26 8.80
C TRP A 189 12.08 0.91 10.16
N TYR A 190 13.27 0.29 10.17
CA TYR A 190 13.93 -0.15 11.41
C TYR A 190 14.41 1.01 12.29
N VAL A 191 14.45 2.25 11.78
CA VAL A 191 14.85 3.43 12.57
C VAL A 191 13.85 3.67 13.71
N VAL A 192 12.55 3.48 13.47
CA VAL A 192 11.48 3.69 14.45
C VAL A 192 11.68 2.80 15.69
N PRO A 193 11.70 1.46 15.59
CA PRO A 193 11.91 0.62 16.78
C PRO A 193 13.30 0.79 17.38
N LEU A 194 14.36 0.96 16.57
CA LEU A 194 15.72 1.14 17.08
C LEU A 194 15.86 2.39 17.95
N LEU A 195 15.24 3.50 17.54
CA LEU A 195 15.35 4.78 18.23
C LEU A 195 14.40 4.87 19.43
N TRP A 196 13.18 4.37 19.30
CA TRP A 196 12.12 4.62 20.28
C TRP A 196 11.92 3.50 21.30
N LEU A 197 12.24 2.23 20.98
CA LEU A 197 12.13 1.16 21.98
C LEU A 197 13.03 1.37 23.20
N PRO A 198 14.31 1.81 23.08
CA PRO A 198 15.16 2.04 24.25
C PRO A 198 14.60 3.08 25.26
N PRO A 199 14.24 4.32 24.86
CA PRO A 199 13.67 5.28 25.80
C PRO A 199 12.29 4.85 26.32
N VAL A 200 11.46 4.17 25.52
CA VAL A 200 10.18 3.62 25.98
C VAL A 200 10.39 2.54 27.04
N THR A 201 11.36 1.65 26.84
CA THR A 201 11.69 0.58 27.79
C THR A 201 12.22 1.18 29.09
N TYR A 202 13.16 2.12 29.00
CA TYR A 202 13.69 2.82 30.17
C TYR A 202 12.61 3.62 30.91
N GLY A 203 11.78 4.38 30.20
CA GLY A 203 10.68 5.15 30.79
C GLY A 203 9.63 4.25 31.44
N SER A 204 9.31 3.11 30.83
CA SER A 204 8.41 2.11 31.42
C SER A 204 9.02 1.53 32.69
N PHE A 205 10.32 1.20 32.69
CA PHE A 205 11.01 0.73 33.90
C PHE A 205 10.96 1.76 35.03
N VAL A 206 11.29 3.02 34.75
CA VAL A 206 11.22 4.13 35.72
C VAL A 206 9.79 4.33 36.22
N GLY A 207 8.81 4.28 35.33
CA GLY A 207 7.39 4.41 35.66
C GLY A 207 6.90 3.31 36.61
N PHE A 208 7.20 2.05 36.27
CA PHE A 208 6.84 0.89 37.09
C PHE A 208 7.53 0.91 38.46
N ALA A 209 8.83 1.21 38.50
CA ALA A 209 9.59 1.29 39.74
C ALA A 209 9.08 2.42 40.65
N GLY A 210 8.80 3.60 40.07
CA GLY A 210 8.33 4.77 40.81
C GLY A 210 6.89 4.65 41.30
N LEU A 211 6.01 3.93 40.59
CA LEU A 211 4.66 3.62 41.07
C LEU A 211 4.68 2.58 42.20
N GLY A 212 5.66 1.68 42.23
CA GLY A 212 5.80 0.63 43.25
C GLY A 212 4.65 -0.39 43.29
N ASN A 213 3.69 -0.29 42.36
CA ASN A 213 2.52 -1.15 42.24
C ASN A 213 2.40 -1.63 40.79
N VAL A 214 2.86 -2.85 40.53
CA VAL A 214 2.95 -3.42 39.18
C VAL A 214 1.58 -3.52 38.50
N PRO A 215 0.50 -4.01 39.14
CA PRO A 215 -0.82 -4.00 38.53
C PRO A 215 -1.29 -2.61 38.11
N ALA A 216 -1.13 -1.60 38.98
CA ALA A 216 -1.52 -0.23 38.65
C ALA A 216 -0.69 0.34 37.49
N ALA A 217 0.63 0.10 37.49
CA ALA A 217 1.52 0.51 36.40
C ALA A 217 1.14 -0.15 35.06
N ALA A 218 0.83 -1.44 35.08
CA ALA A 218 0.35 -2.16 33.90
C ALA A 218 -0.96 -1.56 33.34
N CYS A 219 -1.90 -1.20 34.22
CA CYS A 219 -3.13 -0.52 33.80
C CYS A 219 -2.86 0.83 33.12
N TYR A 220 -1.98 1.67 33.69
CA TYR A 220 -1.60 2.93 33.05
C TYR A 220 -0.93 2.72 31.69
N TRP A 221 -0.04 1.74 31.60
CA TRP A 221 0.68 1.44 30.37
C TRP A 221 -0.26 0.94 29.27
N LEU A 222 -1.15 0.00 29.59
CA LEU A 222 -2.17 -0.51 28.67
C LEU A 222 -3.19 0.57 28.28
N PHE A 223 -3.53 1.46 29.21
CA PHE A 223 -4.36 2.62 28.89
C PHE A 223 -3.69 3.56 27.90
N GLY A 224 -2.38 3.81 28.05
CA GLY A 224 -1.59 4.54 27.07
C GLY A 224 -1.59 3.89 25.68
N LEU A 225 -1.41 2.57 25.62
CA LEU A 225 -1.46 1.80 24.38
C LEU A 225 -2.86 1.87 23.72
N PHE A 226 -3.93 1.78 24.51
CA PHE A 226 -5.28 1.97 24.00
C PHE A 226 -5.51 3.40 23.48
N LEU A 227 -5.09 4.42 24.23
CA LEU A 227 -5.19 5.82 23.80
C LEU A 227 -4.44 6.08 22.49
N TRP A 228 -3.32 5.40 22.25
CA TRP A 228 -2.63 5.50 20.97
C TRP A 228 -3.55 5.16 19.80
N THR A 229 -4.38 4.11 19.88
CA THR A 229 -5.28 3.74 18.78
C THR A 229 -6.27 4.85 18.43
N LEU A 230 -6.71 5.63 19.44
CA LEU A 230 -7.56 6.79 19.22
C LEU A 230 -6.76 7.96 18.65
N ILE A 231 -5.55 8.21 19.15
CA ILE A 231 -4.65 9.25 18.64
C ILE A 231 -4.30 9.00 17.17
N GLU A 232 -3.97 7.75 16.81
CA GLU A 232 -3.77 7.29 15.44
C GLU A 232 -4.94 7.72 14.55
N TYR A 233 -6.16 7.32 14.92
CA TYR A 233 -7.36 7.66 14.17
C TYR A 233 -7.56 9.18 14.02
N LEU A 234 -7.44 9.92 15.13
CA LEU A 234 -7.66 11.37 15.13
C LEU A 234 -6.59 12.11 14.33
N MET A 235 -5.32 11.73 14.45
CA MET A 235 -4.23 12.35 13.70
C MET A 235 -4.36 12.03 12.22
N HIS A 236 -4.64 10.77 11.87
CA HIS A 236 -4.80 10.38 10.48
C HIS A 236 -5.96 11.14 9.81
N ARG A 237 -7.11 11.23 10.49
CA ARG A 237 -8.29 11.92 9.96
C ARG A 237 -8.20 13.44 9.96
N PHE A 238 -7.72 14.07 11.04
CA PHE A 238 -7.88 15.52 11.24
C PHE A 238 -6.58 16.32 11.08
N LEU A 239 -5.43 15.65 11.03
CA LEU A 239 -4.13 16.31 10.82
C LEU A 239 -3.49 15.88 9.49
N PHE A 240 -3.43 14.58 9.24
CA PHE A 240 -2.81 14.04 8.03
C PHE A 240 -3.71 14.27 6.81
N HIS A 241 -5.03 14.07 6.96
CA HIS A 241 -6.07 14.46 5.99
C HIS A 241 -6.78 15.77 6.39
N ILE A 242 -6.02 16.81 6.74
CA ILE A 242 -6.62 18.12 7.04
C ILE A 242 -7.33 18.73 5.83
N ASP A 243 -6.94 18.34 4.61
CA ASP A 243 -7.60 18.50 3.30
C ASP A 243 -8.54 19.70 3.17
N GLY A 244 -9.84 19.51 3.39
CA GLY A 244 -10.84 20.57 3.23
C GLY A 244 -10.52 21.85 4.03
N TYR A 245 -9.90 21.69 5.20
CA TYR A 245 -9.47 22.76 6.10
C TYR A 245 -8.02 23.22 5.90
N LEU A 246 -7.29 22.65 4.94
CA LEU A 246 -5.94 23.10 4.59
C LEU A 246 -6.00 24.59 4.20
N PRO A 247 -5.10 25.45 4.70
CA PRO A 247 -5.09 26.84 4.29
C PRO A 247 -4.46 26.97 2.90
N ASP A 248 -5.03 27.82 2.05
CA ASP A 248 -4.60 28.02 0.67
C ASP A 248 -3.33 28.89 0.58
N ASN A 249 -2.21 28.32 1.03
CA ASN A 249 -0.90 28.94 0.94
C ASN A 249 0.21 27.88 0.93
N ARG A 250 1.39 28.30 0.44
CA ARG A 250 2.56 27.43 0.29
C ARG A 250 3.02 26.76 1.58
N VAL A 251 2.86 27.40 2.75
CA VAL A 251 3.30 26.85 4.03
C VAL A 251 2.40 25.70 4.43
N GLY A 252 1.08 25.90 4.38
CA GLY A 252 0.09 24.84 4.63
C GLY A 252 0.30 23.64 3.71
N ILE A 253 0.35 23.88 2.40
CA ILE A 253 0.58 22.86 1.38
C ILE A 253 1.88 22.07 1.64
N THR A 254 2.97 22.77 1.93
CA THR A 254 4.27 22.12 2.19
C THR A 254 4.25 21.30 3.48
N LEU A 255 3.59 21.79 4.54
CA LEU A 255 3.46 21.03 5.79
C LEU A 255 2.61 19.78 5.59
N HIS A 256 1.49 19.87 4.87
CA HIS A 256 0.67 18.71 4.50
C HIS A 256 1.50 17.66 3.74
N PHE A 257 2.27 18.11 2.75
CA PHE A 257 3.12 17.26 1.95
C PHE A 257 4.12 16.47 2.81
N LEU A 258 4.78 17.14 3.76
CA LEU A 258 5.77 16.53 4.64
C LEU A 258 5.16 15.64 5.74
N LEU A 259 3.91 15.89 6.15
CA LEU A 259 3.23 15.10 7.18
C LEU A 259 2.68 13.78 6.63
N HIS A 260 1.99 13.83 5.50
CA HIS A 260 1.34 12.64 4.94
C HIS A 260 1.17 12.67 3.42
N GLY A 261 1.08 13.84 2.80
CA GLY A 261 0.84 13.94 1.35
C GLY A 261 1.90 13.23 0.50
N ILE A 262 3.18 13.27 0.89
CA ILE A 262 4.24 12.54 0.17
C ILE A 262 4.04 11.02 0.20
N HIS A 263 3.43 10.49 1.26
CA HIS A 263 3.13 9.07 1.35
C HIS A 263 2.00 8.69 0.39
N HIS A 264 0.89 9.45 0.33
CA HIS A 264 -0.15 9.21 -0.67
C HIS A 264 0.35 9.41 -2.10
N TYR A 265 1.26 10.35 -2.32
CA TYR A 265 1.81 10.63 -3.64
C TYR A 265 2.80 9.55 -4.10
N LEU A 266 3.57 8.95 -3.19
CA LEU A 266 4.58 7.91 -3.46
C LEU A 266 4.46 6.75 -2.45
N PRO A 267 3.37 5.97 -2.47
CA PRO A 267 3.03 5.02 -1.38
C PRO A 267 4.02 3.87 -1.25
N MET A 268 4.69 3.52 -2.35
CA MET A 268 5.68 2.43 -2.41
C MET A 268 7.14 2.89 -2.20
N ASP A 269 7.37 4.16 -1.83
CA ASP A 269 8.69 4.65 -1.42
C ASP A 269 9.01 4.20 0.01
N LYS A 270 9.87 3.18 0.12
CA LYS A 270 10.24 2.52 1.38
C LYS A 270 10.87 3.44 2.42
N TYR A 271 11.36 4.62 2.02
CA TYR A 271 12.03 5.56 2.93
C TYR A 271 11.16 6.77 3.30
N ARG A 272 9.93 6.87 2.76
CA ARG A 272 9.01 8.00 2.97
C ARG A 272 7.61 7.59 3.42
N LEU A 273 7.56 6.52 4.19
CA LEU A 273 6.34 6.03 4.82
C LEU A 273 6.35 6.28 6.33
N VAL A 274 7.36 5.76 7.03
CA VAL A 274 7.45 5.90 8.49
C VAL A 274 7.80 7.33 8.88
N MET A 275 7.30 7.77 10.04
CA MET A 275 7.47 9.14 10.48
C MET A 275 8.96 9.44 10.77
N PRO A 276 9.57 10.47 10.15
CA PRO A 276 10.94 10.86 10.46
C PRO A 276 11.07 11.25 11.94
N PRO A 277 12.15 10.86 12.65
CA PRO A 277 12.27 11.11 14.08
C PRO A 277 12.11 12.57 14.51
N ALA A 278 12.62 13.51 13.71
CA ALA A 278 12.49 14.94 14.00
C ALA A 278 11.01 15.39 14.00
N LEU A 279 10.21 14.90 13.06
CA LEU A 279 8.79 15.20 12.96
C LEU A 279 8.01 14.50 14.08
N PHE A 280 8.36 13.25 14.38
CA PHE A 280 7.77 12.54 15.52
C PHE A 280 7.97 13.29 16.84
N VAL A 281 9.18 13.81 17.13
CA VAL A 281 9.43 14.58 18.37
C VAL A 281 8.52 15.81 18.46
N ILE A 282 8.33 16.53 17.36
CA ILE A 282 7.45 17.70 17.30
C ILE A 282 6.00 17.28 17.61
N LEU A 283 5.52 16.21 16.99
CA LEU A 283 4.16 15.71 17.17
C LEU A 283 3.92 15.09 18.55
N ALA A 284 4.91 14.40 19.12
CA ALA A 284 4.83 13.74 20.42
C ALA A 284 4.93 14.71 21.61
N THR A 285 5.64 15.84 21.45
CA THR A 285 5.82 16.84 22.51
C THR A 285 4.52 17.36 23.15
N PRO A 286 3.47 17.75 22.39
CA PRO A 286 2.20 18.16 23.00
C PRO A 286 1.54 17.02 23.78
N PHE A 287 1.65 15.76 23.33
CA PHE A 287 1.11 14.61 24.07
C PHE A 287 1.89 14.29 25.34
N TRP A 288 3.21 14.49 25.35
CA TRP A 288 4.01 14.43 26.58
C TRP A 288 3.50 15.44 27.61
N LYS A 289 3.31 16.69 27.20
CA LYS A 289 2.78 17.74 28.08
C LYS A 289 1.35 17.43 28.54
N LEU A 290 0.51 16.92 27.64
CA LEU A 290 -0.87 16.55 27.96
C LEU A 290 -0.91 15.43 29.02
N ALA A 291 -0.09 14.39 28.87
CA ALA A 291 0.00 13.31 29.85
C ALA A 291 0.39 13.86 31.24
N HIS A 292 1.37 14.74 31.32
CA HIS A 292 1.79 15.35 32.59
C HIS A 292 0.77 16.33 33.18
N THR A 293 -0.07 16.94 32.34
CA THR A 293 -1.18 17.77 32.80
C THR A 293 -2.33 16.93 33.36
N ILE A 294 -2.72 15.84 32.67
CA ILE A 294 -3.83 14.97 33.10
C ILE A 294 -3.43 14.17 34.35
N PHE A 295 -2.22 13.62 34.35
CA PHE A 295 -1.68 12.82 35.44
C PHE A 295 -0.76 13.64 36.36
N PHE A 296 -1.08 14.93 36.56
CA PHE A 296 -0.27 15.86 37.35
C PHE A 296 -0.02 15.40 38.79
N TYR A 297 -0.92 14.58 39.33
CA TYR A 297 -0.83 14.04 40.69
C TYR A 297 0.29 12.98 40.85
N ASN A 298 0.77 12.37 39.77
CA ASN A 298 1.82 11.38 39.82
C ASN A 298 2.65 11.37 38.53
N TRP A 299 3.88 11.88 38.62
CA TRP A 299 4.84 11.89 37.52
C TRP A 299 5.06 10.51 36.88
N TYR A 300 5.19 9.46 37.68
CA TYR A 300 5.43 8.10 37.18
C TYR A 300 4.22 7.54 36.43
N ALA A 301 2.99 7.90 36.83
CA ALA A 301 1.79 7.57 36.08
C ALA A 301 1.79 8.25 34.69
N ALA A 302 2.11 9.55 34.64
CA ALA A 302 2.21 10.30 33.39
C ALA A 302 3.24 9.68 32.42
N VAL A 303 4.43 9.37 32.92
CA VAL A 303 5.50 8.69 32.16
C VAL A 303 5.04 7.31 31.68
N THR A 304 4.40 6.51 32.53
CA THR A 304 3.95 5.16 32.21
C THR A 304 2.90 5.16 31.09
N VAL A 305 1.90 6.06 31.17
CA VAL A 305 0.88 6.23 30.11
C VAL A 305 1.55 6.68 28.81
N PHE A 306 2.44 7.66 28.86
CA PHE A 306 3.13 8.15 27.67
C PHE A 306 3.97 7.06 27.01
N CYS A 307 4.72 6.26 27.78
CA CYS A 307 5.50 5.14 27.25
C CYS A 307 4.61 4.07 26.60
N GLY A 308 3.45 3.75 27.18
CA GLY A 308 2.47 2.86 26.55
C GLY A 308 1.94 3.41 25.22
N GLY A 309 1.69 4.73 25.16
CA GLY A 309 1.27 5.41 23.94
C GLY A 309 2.35 5.42 22.84
N VAL A 310 3.60 5.73 23.19
CA VAL A 310 4.73 5.69 22.23
C VAL A 310 5.03 4.26 21.78
N PHE A 311 4.84 3.25 22.63
CA PHE A 311 4.91 1.85 22.18
C PHE A 311 3.82 1.55 21.15
N GLY A 312 2.59 2.04 21.38
CA GLY A 312 1.51 1.99 20.39
C GLY A 312 1.89 2.60 19.05
N TYR A 313 2.54 3.77 19.07
CA TYR A 313 3.10 4.41 17.87
C TYR A 313 4.08 3.51 17.12
N ILE A 314 5.03 2.88 17.82
CA ILE A 314 5.99 1.96 17.20
C ILE A 314 5.23 0.82 16.50
N CYS A 315 4.23 0.23 17.16
CA CYS A 315 3.39 -0.81 16.57
C CYS A 315 2.63 -0.31 15.34
N TYR A 316 2.10 0.92 15.37
CA TYR A 316 1.42 1.55 14.25
C TYR A 316 2.36 1.72 13.04
N ASP A 317 3.52 2.37 13.21
CA ASP A 317 4.41 2.68 12.09
C ASP A 317 4.94 1.39 11.45
N MET A 318 5.20 0.36 12.26
CA MET A 318 5.60 -0.96 11.75
C MET A 318 4.46 -1.66 11.02
N THR A 319 3.25 -1.62 11.58
CA THR A 319 2.06 -2.17 10.90
C THR A 319 1.89 -1.48 9.56
N HIS A 320 1.80 -0.15 9.56
CA HIS A 320 1.64 0.67 8.36
C HIS A 320 2.69 0.34 7.29
N TYR A 321 3.97 0.29 7.68
CA TYR A 321 5.04 -0.05 6.74
C TYR A 321 4.86 -1.43 6.10
N PHE A 322 4.54 -2.45 6.91
CA PHE A 322 4.42 -3.81 6.42
C PHE A 322 3.11 -4.08 5.67
N LEU A 323 2.04 -3.29 5.89
CA LEU A 323 0.85 -3.33 5.06
C LEU A 323 1.19 -3.00 3.59
N HIS A 324 2.07 -2.03 3.35
CA HIS A 324 2.50 -1.67 1.99
C HIS A 324 3.54 -2.62 1.40
N HIS A 325 4.53 -3.06 2.19
CA HIS A 325 5.77 -3.60 1.65
C HIS A 325 5.96 -5.11 1.80
N ARG A 326 4.99 -5.84 2.39
CA ARG A 326 5.11 -7.28 2.62
C ARG A 326 3.84 -8.04 2.26
N ASN A 327 4.05 -9.33 1.99
CA ASN A 327 2.98 -10.32 2.01
C ASN A 327 2.79 -10.76 3.45
N LEU A 328 1.64 -10.39 4.01
CA LEU A 328 1.32 -10.63 5.41
C LEU A 328 0.54 -11.94 5.58
N PRO A 329 0.58 -12.54 6.80
CA PRO A 329 -0.25 -13.69 7.14
C PRO A 329 -1.74 -13.42 6.90
N ALA A 330 -2.53 -14.49 6.71
CA ALA A 330 -3.95 -14.40 6.36
C ALA A 330 -4.77 -13.47 7.28
N TYR A 331 -4.47 -13.47 8.58
CA TYR A 331 -5.18 -12.65 9.57
C TYR A 331 -4.87 -11.13 9.47
N TYR A 332 -3.80 -10.74 8.78
CA TYR A 332 -3.48 -9.34 8.47
C TYR A 332 -3.83 -8.93 7.04
N LYS A 333 -4.09 -9.89 6.12
CA LYS A 333 -4.41 -9.59 4.72
C LYS A 333 -5.65 -8.69 4.58
N SER A 334 -6.67 -8.89 5.42
CA SER A 334 -7.87 -8.05 5.42
C SER A 334 -7.57 -6.60 5.82
N LEU A 335 -6.63 -6.38 6.75
CA LEU A 335 -6.20 -5.04 7.16
C LEU A 335 -5.31 -4.41 6.08
N LYS A 336 -4.44 -5.19 5.44
CA LYS A 336 -3.66 -4.76 4.26
C LYS A 336 -4.58 -4.25 3.16
N LYS A 337 -5.53 -5.09 2.71
CA LYS A 337 -6.48 -4.72 1.66
C LYS A 337 -7.22 -3.41 2.01
N TYR A 338 -7.71 -3.31 3.25
CA TYR A 338 -8.42 -2.12 3.71
C TYR A 338 -7.54 -0.86 3.67
N HIS A 339 -6.31 -0.94 4.17
CA HIS A 339 -5.40 0.21 4.14
C HIS A 339 -5.01 0.59 2.71
N LEU A 340 -4.80 -0.39 1.82
CA LEU A 340 -4.48 -0.10 0.43
C LEU A 340 -5.66 0.50 -0.33
N GLU A 341 -6.90 0.05 -0.06
CA GLU A 341 -8.12 0.68 -0.59
C GLU A 341 -8.23 2.15 -0.17
N HIS A 342 -7.78 2.51 1.03
CA HIS A 342 -7.68 3.92 1.43
C HIS A 342 -6.70 4.72 0.53
N HIS A 343 -5.62 4.10 0.04
CA HIS A 343 -4.67 4.75 -0.87
C HIS A 343 -5.15 4.83 -2.32
N PHE A 344 -5.67 3.73 -2.88
CA PHE A 344 -6.00 3.66 -4.31
C PHE A 344 -7.48 3.84 -4.63
N ALA A 345 -8.40 3.80 -3.66
CA ALA A 345 -9.84 3.92 -3.91
C ALA A 345 -10.49 5.12 -3.20
N ASP A 346 -10.37 5.23 -1.88
CA ASP A 346 -11.07 6.26 -1.09
C ASP A 346 -10.22 6.73 0.10
N TYR A 347 -9.52 7.85 -0.08
CA TYR A 347 -8.71 8.46 0.99
C TYR A 347 -9.54 9.28 1.98
N GLU A 348 -10.86 9.46 1.76
CA GLU A 348 -11.75 10.21 2.67
C GLU A 348 -12.31 9.33 3.80
N ASN A 349 -12.02 8.03 3.78
CA ASN A 349 -12.42 7.04 4.79
C ASN A 349 -11.26 6.06 5.07
N GLY A 350 -11.41 5.17 6.06
CA GLY A 350 -10.40 4.16 6.34
C GLY A 350 -9.19 4.67 7.10
N PHE A 351 -9.40 5.54 8.09
CA PHE A 351 -8.31 6.19 8.83
C PHE A 351 -7.64 5.26 9.86
N GLY A 352 -8.26 4.14 10.22
CA GLY A 352 -7.68 3.15 11.12
C GLY A 352 -6.67 2.24 10.40
N VAL A 353 -5.39 2.32 10.77
CA VAL A 353 -4.31 1.53 10.16
C VAL A 353 -3.99 0.29 10.97
N THR A 354 -3.98 0.38 12.31
CA THR A 354 -3.79 -0.79 13.19
C THR A 354 -5.06 -1.59 13.37
N SER A 355 -6.22 -0.95 13.25
CA SER A 355 -7.53 -1.60 13.29
C SER A 355 -8.63 -0.70 12.72
N ARG A 356 -9.74 -1.30 12.28
CA ARG A 356 -10.95 -0.60 11.82
C ARG A 356 -11.87 -0.14 12.95
N PHE A 357 -11.45 -0.30 14.21
CA PHE A 357 -12.33 -0.09 15.37
C PHE A 357 -12.89 1.32 15.42
N TRP A 358 -12.04 2.34 15.29
CA TRP A 358 -12.48 3.74 15.35
C TRP A 358 -13.22 4.18 14.08
N ASP A 359 -12.91 3.60 12.91
CA ASP A 359 -13.71 3.80 11.70
C ASP A 359 -15.18 3.35 11.91
N ARG A 360 -15.40 2.20 12.57
CA ARG A 360 -16.76 1.75 12.93
C ARG A 360 -17.45 2.67 13.90
N VAL A 361 -16.73 3.08 14.94
CA VAL A 361 -17.26 3.94 16.01
C VAL A 361 -17.67 5.31 15.45
N PHE A 362 -16.88 5.87 14.55
CA PHE A 362 -17.08 7.22 14.01
C PHE A 362 -17.68 7.26 12.59
N GLY A 363 -18.07 6.12 12.04
CA GLY A 363 -18.76 6.01 10.75
C GLY A 363 -17.90 6.38 9.54
N THR A 364 -16.62 6.00 9.54
CA THR A 364 -15.66 6.22 8.44
C THR A 364 -15.07 4.91 7.91
N GLU A 365 -15.81 3.80 8.03
CA GLU A 365 -15.40 2.57 7.36
C GLU A 365 -15.44 2.76 5.83
N LEU A 366 -14.41 2.26 5.15
CA LEU A 366 -14.38 2.24 3.69
C LEU A 366 -15.60 1.48 3.16
N GLN A 367 -16.46 2.19 2.45
CA GLN A 367 -17.54 1.62 1.66
C GLN A 367 -17.02 1.56 0.24
N THR A 368 -16.31 0.49 -0.14
CA THR A 368 -15.65 0.39 -1.45
C THR A 368 -16.68 0.69 -2.56
N PRO A 369 -16.63 1.89 -3.21
CA PRO A 369 -17.60 2.20 -4.23
C PRO A 369 -17.31 1.31 -5.45
N PRO A 370 -18.31 0.93 -6.25
CA PRO A 370 -18.03 0.31 -7.54
C PRO A 370 -17.21 1.32 -8.38
N PRO A 371 -16.11 0.90 -9.02
CA PRO A 371 -15.33 1.79 -9.87
C PRO A 371 -16.19 2.31 -11.03
N LYS A 372 -15.97 3.55 -11.48
CA LYS A 372 -16.83 4.22 -12.49
C LYS A 372 -16.83 3.45 -13.81
N GLY A 373 -17.93 2.79 -14.14
CA GLY A 373 -18.10 1.99 -15.37
C GLY A 373 -18.49 0.54 -15.13
N ALA A 374 -18.42 0.05 -13.88
CA ALA A 374 -19.08 -1.18 -13.49
C ALA A 374 -20.60 -0.95 -13.47
N LYS A 375 -21.34 -1.58 -14.39
CA LYS A 375 -22.79 -1.70 -14.22
C LYS A 375 -23.04 -2.43 -12.90
N ALA A 376 -23.83 -1.84 -12.02
CA ALA A 376 -24.41 -2.58 -10.91
C ALA A 376 -25.17 -3.78 -11.52
N GLN A 377 -24.73 -5.00 -11.21
CA GLN A 377 -25.50 -6.21 -11.46
C GLN A 377 -26.30 -6.55 -10.21
#